data_AF-A0A7W0XM38-F1
#
_entry.id   AF-A0A7W0XM38-F1
#
_cell.length_a   1.000
_cell.length_b   1.000
_cell.length_c   1.000
_cell.angle_alpha   90.00
_cell.angle_beta   90.00
_cell.angle_gamma   90.00
#
_symmetry.space_group_name_H-M   'P 1'
#
loop_
_entity.id
_entity.type
_entity.pdbx_description
1 polymer ?
#
loop_
_entity_poly.entity_id
_entity_poly.type
_entity_poly.pdbx_seq_one_letter_code
_entity_poly.pdbx_strand_id
1 'polypeptide(L)'
;MKTDAKRFHDGRPGVRRTIEGMEPMELVFGDVHHGDILVRRDDGSIATLKMIAWLDVATQRVWIDAVLLEKGKGVTQAHVGASLTRMMLAWGVPGRLYVDNGKEYGFTHLLDDVLKLRRFGLVDAGDRSSGTTYALPYNGRAKPIEAVFANLEKNHFRQIPGWIGGERMRKKTANVGREPEPFPGTASLAGDFVAAMVAIYHRLPQKRGQLKGRSPDQAYADALAAGWTMTAIDPDALLWAFSEEKSRRVQRGCIQHKGEVYTCPELQAYLGEHVSIRVPKFGEWSRLPVCDNRGELIGYAEPDRPYRYLDTAGALESKTRADRKRRAVMALDRSVPDVSPLAERLKLIPTEDMPAAVVATIGATGQVKQIAAGLAESQLERDMRRMRERNDELAELIALDKQRNANLLKYGGF
;
A
#
# COMPACT_ATOMS: atom_id res chain seq x y z
N MET A 1 3.13 -46.13 4.31
CA MET A 1 4.04 -45.15 3.67
C MET A 1 3.38 -44.34 2.54
N LYS A 2 2.15 -44.67 2.06
CA LYS A 2 1.49 -44.05 0.90
C LYS A 2 0.41 -42.99 1.19
N THR A 3 0.14 -42.63 2.45
CA THR A 3 -0.99 -41.76 2.82
C THR A 3 -0.60 -40.48 3.58
N ASP A 4 0.68 -40.27 3.87
CA ASP A 4 1.17 -39.05 4.51
C ASP A 4 1.93 -38.20 3.49
N ALA A 5 1.18 -37.31 2.82
CA ALA A 5 1.72 -36.42 1.79
C ALA A 5 2.88 -35.57 2.33
N LYS A 6 2.78 -35.09 3.57
CA LYS A 6 3.82 -34.26 4.21
C LYS A 6 5.12 -35.04 4.34
N ARG A 7 5.05 -36.27 4.87
CA ARG A 7 6.22 -37.13 5.08
C ARG A 7 6.87 -37.58 3.76
N PHE A 8 6.08 -37.72 2.69
CA PHE A 8 6.60 -37.98 1.33
C PHE A 8 7.32 -36.74 0.75
N HIS A 9 6.78 -35.55 0.96
CA HIS A 9 7.42 -34.29 0.55
C HIS A 9 8.72 -34.01 1.32
N ASP A 10 8.73 -34.28 2.63
CA ASP A 10 9.91 -34.11 3.49
C ASP A 10 11.08 -35.06 3.10
N GLY A 11 10.76 -36.20 2.49
CA GLY A 11 11.72 -37.20 2.02
C GLY A 11 12.39 -36.91 0.68
N ARG A 12 11.98 -35.85 -0.05
CA ARG A 12 12.58 -35.52 -1.36
C ARG A 12 14.02 -35.03 -1.21
N PRO A 13 14.96 -35.43 -2.09
CA PRO A 13 16.33 -34.93 -2.05
C PRO A 13 16.33 -33.40 -2.21
N GLY A 14 16.90 -32.70 -1.24
CA GLY A 14 16.96 -31.24 -1.22
C GLY A 14 18.19 -30.71 -1.96
N VAL A 15 18.04 -29.55 -2.59
CA VAL A 15 19.18 -28.80 -3.17
C VAL A 15 19.76 -27.88 -2.11
N ARG A 16 21.09 -27.85 -1.97
CA ARG A 16 21.77 -26.90 -1.10
C ARG A 16 21.67 -25.50 -1.70
N ARG A 17 21.21 -24.53 -0.90
CA ARG A 17 21.16 -23.11 -1.25
C ARG A 17 22.31 -22.38 -0.58
N THR A 18 22.78 -21.28 -1.18
CA THR A 18 23.81 -20.39 -0.65
C THR A 18 23.36 -18.95 -0.80
N ILE A 19 23.90 -18.06 0.04
CA ILE A 19 23.72 -16.59 -0.04
C ILE A 19 24.98 -15.88 -0.53
N GLU A 20 26.00 -16.64 -0.92
CA GLU A 20 27.26 -16.07 -1.40
C GLU A 20 27.04 -15.25 -2.66
N GLY A 21 27.54 -14.01 -2.65
CA GLY A 21 27.35 -13.05 -3.74
C GLY A 21 25.98 -12.35 -3.77
N MET A 22 25.06 -12.67 -2.86
CA MET A 22 23.76 -12.00 -2.81
C MET A 22 23.87 -10.60 -2.19
N GLU A 23 23.14 -9.66 -2.76
CA GLU A 23 23.02 -8.31 -2.22
C GLU A 23 21.84 -8.20 -1.22
N PRO A 24 21.92 -7.31 -0.22
CA PRO A 24 20.78 -7.00 0.61
C PRO A 24 19.53 -6.66 -0.21
N MET A 25 18.39 -7.17 0.24
CA MET A 25 17.08 -7.01 -0.41
C MET A 25 17.00 -7.60 -1.83
N GLU A 26 17.98 -8.38 -2.30
CA GLU A 26 17.90 -9.05 -3.60
C GLU A 26 16.72 -10.04 -3.65
N LEU A 27 16.52 -10.80 -2.58
CA LEU A 27 15.42 -11.74 -2.42
C LEU A 27 14.84 -11.65 -1.02
N VAL A 28 13.54 -11.36 -0.94
CA VAL A 28 12.80 -11.29 0.31
C VAL A 28 11.74 -12.38 0.35
N PHE A 29 11.71 -13.15 1.43
CA PHE A 29 10.63 -14.12 1.70
C PHE A 29 9.57 -13.49 2.60
N GLY A 30 8.30 -13.55 2.21
CA GLY A 30 7.17 -13.15 3.04
C GLY A 30 6.42 -14.36 3.58
N ASP A 31 6.04 -14.32 4.86
CA ASP A 31 5.19 -15.34 5.47
C ASP A 31 4.33 -14.79 6.63
N VAL A 32 3.21 -15.44 6.90
CA VAL A 32 2.35 -15.16 8.06
C VAL A 32 2.54 -16.26 9.09
N HIS A 33 3.32 -15.96 10.12
CA HIS A 33 3.51 -16.85 11.25
C HIS A 33 2.44 -16.65 12.30
N HIS A 34 2.09 -17.75 12.95
CA HIS A 34 1.25 -17.70 14.14
C HIS A 34 2.20 -17.58 15.33
N GLY A 35 2.29 -16.42 15.96
CA GLY A 35 3.16 -16.25 17.13
C GLY A 35 2.56 -16.94 18.35
N ASP A 36 3.37 -17.65 19.13
CA ASP A 36 2.89 -18.34 20.33
C ASP A 36 2.74 -17.40 21.55
N ILE A 37 2.29 -16.17 21.36
CA ILE A 37 2.11 -15.17 22.43
C ILE A 37 0.62 -14.87 22.58
N LEU A 38 0.04 -15.25 23.72
CA LEU A 38 -1.35 -14.96 24.05
C LEU A 38 -1.51 -13.51 24.51
N VAL A 39 -2.56 -12.87 24.01
CA VAL A 39 -2.93 -11.50 24.36
C VAL A 39 -4.45 -11.44 24.54
N ARG A 40 -4.91 -10.61 25.48
CA ARG A 40 -6.33 -10.33 25.68
C ARG A 40 -6.82 -9.26 24.71
N ARG A 41 -7.93 -9.52 24.03
CA ARG A 41 -8.66 -8.55 23.21
C ARG A 41 -9.54 -7.64 24.07
N ASP A 42 -10.00 -6.56 23.47
CA ASP A 42 -10.94 -5.62 24.10
C ASP A 42 -12.28 -6.28 24.49
N ASP A 43 -12.72 -7.29 23.73
CA ASP A 43 -13.91 -8.11 24.06
C ASP A 43 -13.70 -9.12 25.20
N GLY A 44 -12.53 -9.08 25.85
CA GLY A 44 -12.12 -9.96 26.94
C GLY A 44 -11.63 -11.35 26.49
N SER A 45 -11.84 -11.73 25.23
CA SER A 45 -11.36 -13.01 24.71
C SER A 45 -9.85 -13.03 24.51
N ILE A 46 -9.25 -14.22 24.59
CA ILE A 46 -7.80 -14.38 24.42
C ILE A 46 -7.52 -14.93 23.02
N ALA A 47 -6.45 -14.45 22.39
CA ALA A 47 -5.92 -15.03 21.18
C ALA A 47 -4.42 -14.86 21.07
N THR A 48 -3.82 -15.62 20.16
CA THR A 48 -2.42 -15.44 19.81
C THR A 48 -2.22 -14.32 18.80
N LEU A 49 -1.09 -13.62 18.91
CA LEU A 49 -0.63 -12.69 17.89
C LEU A 49 -0.40 -13.41 16.55
N LYS A 50 -0.69 -12.71 15.45
CA LYS A 50 -0.19 -13.07 14.13
C LYS A 50 1.04 -12.23 13.84
N MET A 51 2.03 -12.83 13.20
CA MET A 51 3.28 -12.19 12.83
C MET A 51 3.38 -12.19 11.32
N ILE A 52 3.32 -11.00 10.71
CA ILE A 52 3.57 -10.83 9.28
C ILE A 52 5.05 -10.52 9.14
N ALA A 53 5.79 -11.39 8.45
CA ALA A 53 7.24 -11.31 8.41
C ALA A 53 7.82 -11.23 7.01
N TRP A 54 8.92 -10.52 6.89
CA TRP A 54 9.70 -10.36 5.67
C TRP A 54 11.17 -10.63 5.95
N LEU A 55 11.72 -11.70 5.38
CA LEU A 55 13.11 -12.10 5.55
C LEU A 55 13.94 -11.68 4.34
N ASP A 56 14.90 -10.79 4.53
CA ASP A 56 15.98 -10.57 3.58
C ASP A 56 16.96 -11.74 3.65
N VAL A 57 17.07 -12.49 2.55
CA VAL A 57 17.86 -13.72 2.51
C VAL A 57 19.36 -13.43 2.60
N ALA A 58 19.84 -12.34 2.01
CA ALA A 58 21.27 -12.05 1.96
C ALA A 58 21.84 -11.72 3.34
N THR A 59 21.11 -10.90 4.11
CA THR A 59 21.56 -10.47 5.45
C THR A 59 20.96 -11.29 6.59
N GLN A 60 19.96 -12.12 6.31
CA GLN A 60 19.12 -12.80 7.31
C GLN A 60 18.43 -11.82 8.29
N ARG A 61 18.31 -10.53 7.93
CA ARG A 61 17.46 -9.59 8.67
C ARG A 61 16.00 -9.94 8.41
N VAL A 62 15.20 -9.94 9.47
CA VAL A 62 13.76 -10.22 9.42
C VAL A 62 12.97 -9.05 9.98
N TRP A 63 12.03 -8.54 9.18
CA TRP A 63 11.01 -7.59 9.60
C TRP A 63 9.82 -8.38 10.14
N ILE A 64 9.24 -7.98 11.26
CA ILE A 64 8.02 -8.61 11.80
C ILE A 64 7.08 -7.54 12.31
N ASP A 65 5.87 -7.50 11.77
CA ASP A 65 4.75 -6.79 12.37
C ASP A 65 3.85 -7.77 13.11
N ALA A 66 3.68 -7.56 14.41
CA ALA A 66 2.76 -8.33 15.24
C ALA A 66 1.38 -7.68 15.25
N VAL A 67 0.34 -8.45 14.95
CA VAL A 67 -1.05 -7.98 14.92
C VAL A 67 -1.96 -8.89 15.73
N LEU A 68 -2.83 -8.30 16.55
CA LEU A 68 -3.93 -9.01 17.20
C LEU A 68 -5.19 -8.85 16.37
N LEU A 69 -5.74 -9.96 15.89
CA LEU A 69 -6.95 -9.95 15.06
C LEU A 69 -8.20 -10.12 15.91
N GLU A 70 -9.28 -9.45 15.50
CA GLU A 70 -10.62 -9.69 16.04
C GLU A 70 -11.03 -11.17 15.99
N LYS A 71 -11.99 -11.53 16.85
CA LYS A 71 -12.48 -12.91 16.94
C LYS A 71 -13.04 -13.38 15.59
N GLY A 72 -12.56 -14.52 15.11
CA GLY A 72 -13.01 -15.13 13.85
C GLY A 72 -12.45 -14.46 12.59
N LYS A 73 -11.54 -13.48 12.71
CA LYS A 73 -10.87 -12.85 11.56
C LYS A 73 -9.48 -13.45 11.33
N GLY A 74 -9.08 -13.47 10.06
CA GLY A 74 -7.74 -13.87 9.61
C GLY A 74 -6.93 -12.66 9.14
N VAL A 75 -5.63 -12.87 8.88
CA VAL A 75 -4.79 -11.85 8.24
C VAL A 75 -5.34 -11.55 6.85
N THR A 76 -5.34 -10.29 6.45
CA THR A 76 -5.94 -9.82 5.19
C THR A 76 -4.87 -9.19 4.31
N GLN A 77 -5.20 -8.99 3.03
CA GLN A 77 -4.33 -8.25 2.09
C GLN A 77 -3.94 -6.86 2.62
N ALA A 78 -4.85 -6.18 3.35
CA ALA A 78 -4.58 -4.88 3.91
C ALA A 78 -3.46 -4.93 4.99
N HIS A 79 -3.50 -5.93 5.86
CA HIS A 79 -2.48 -6.11 6.89
C HIS A 79 -1.11 -6.42 6.27
N VAL A 80 -1.07 -7.34 5.29
CA VAL A 80 0.19 -7.75 4.63
C VAL A 80 0.76 -6.61 3.78
N GLY A 81 -0.07 -5.89 3.02
CA GLY A 81 0.36 -4.76 2.21
C GLY A 81 0.91 -3.59 3.06
N ALA A 82 0.26 -3.29 4.18
CA ALA A 82 0.77 -2.28 5.13
C ALA A 82 2.12 -2.69 5.73
N SER A 83 2.29 -3.98 6.05
CA SER A 83 3.55 -4.51 6.59
C SER A 83 4.68 -4.44 5.57
N LEU A 84 4.41 -4.91 4.34
CA LEU A 84 5.38 -4.83 3.24
C LEU A 84 5.82 -3.39 2.99
N THR A 85 4.88 -2.45 3.03
CA THR A 85 5.15 -1.03 2.84
C THR A 85 6.11 -0.46 3.88
N ARG A 86 5.88 -0.74 5.16
CA ARG A 86 6.80 -0.30 6.22
C ARG A 86 8.20 -0.88 6.02
N MET A 87 8.30 -2.17 5.67
CA MET A 87 9.59 -2.79 5.35
C MET A 87 10.25 -2.14 4.12
N MET A 88 9.51 -1.87 3.04
CA MET A 88 10.07 -1.25 1.82
C MET A 88 10.54 0.18 2.07
N LEU A 89 9.82 0.95 2.89
CA LEU A 89 10.23 2.31 3.27
C LEU A 89 11.48 2.31 4.15
N ALA A 90 11.64 1.30 5.01
CA ALA A 90 12.77 1.22 5.91
C ALA A 90 14.02 0.59 5.27
N TRP A 91 13.85 -0.44 4.43
CA TRP A 91 14.93 -1.29 3.93
C TRP A 91 15.13 -1.19 2.42
N GLY A 92 14.23 -0.51 1.72
CA GLY A 92 14.23 -0.38 0.27
C GLY A 92 13.38 -1.42 -0.46
N VAL A 93 13.27 -1.24 -1.77
CA VAL A 93 12.50 -2.13 -2.65
C VAL A 93 13.26 -3.45 -2.89
N PRO A 94 12.62 -4.61 -2.70
CA PRO A 94 13.26 -5.89 -2.98
C PRO A 94 13.40 -6.16 -4.48
N GLY A 95 14.42 -6.95 -4.86
CA GLY A 95 14.61 -7.43 -6.23
C GLY A 95 13.59 -8.46 -6.63
N ARG A 96 13.37 -9.42 -5.74
CA ARG A 96 12.36 -10.46 -5.88
C ARG A 96 11.65 -10.66 -4.56
N LEU A 97 10.34 -10.82 -4.63
CA LEU A 97 9.51 -11.17 -3.51
C LEU A 97 9.06 -12.63 -3.64
N TYR A 98 9.35 -13.46 -2.65
CA TYR A 98 8.88 -14.84 -2.58
C TYR A 98 7.83 -14.97 -1.49
N VAL A 99 6.59 -15.25 -1.87
CA VAL A 99 5.45 -15.33 -0.92
C VAL A 99 4.68 -16.63 -1.12
N ASP A 100 3.88 -17.01 -0.13
CA ASP A 100 2.93 -18.09 -0.31
C ASP A 100 1.81 -17.71 -1.31
N ASN A 101 1.17 -18.71 -1.89
CA ASN A 101 -0.03 -18.58 -2.73
C ASN A 101 -1.31 -18.25 -1.94
N GLY A 102 -1.17 -17.80 -0.69
CA GLY A 102 -2.29 -17.40 0.17
C GLY A 102 -3.05 -16.20 -0.39
N LYS A 103 -4.37 -16.14 -0.13
CA LYS A 103 -5.24 -15.05 -0.60
C LYS A 103 -4.80 -13.68 -0.07
N GLU A 104 -4.16 -13.66 1.09
CA GLU A 104 -3.56 -12.50 1.74
C GLU A 104 -2.41 -11.85 0.92
N TYR A 105 -1.77 -12.59 0.01
CA TYR A 105 -0.73 -12.07 -0.90
C TYR A 105 -1.26 -11.68 -2.29
N GLY A 106 -2.57 -11.78 -2.51
CA GLY A 106 -3.18 -11.57 -3.82
C GLY A 106 -3.01 -10.17 -4.42
N PHE A 107 -2.44 -9.19 -3.69
CA PHE A 107 -2.13 -7.85 -4.19
C PHE A 107 -0.73 -7.74 -4.82
N THR A 108 0.14 -8.72 -4.64
CA THR A 108 1.57 -8.62 -5.02
C THR A 108 1.80 -8.45 -6.52
N HIS A 109 0.87 -8.91 -7.36
CA HIS A 109 0.87 -8.61 -8.80
C HIS A 109 0.86 -7.11 -9.14
N LEU A 110 0.28 -6.27 -8.25
CA LEU A 110 0.28 -4.81 -8.42
C LEU A 110 1.68 -4.19 -8.24
N LEU A 111 2.60 -4.92 -7.60
CA LEU A 111 3.97 -4.47 -7.37
C LEU A 111 4.94 -4.87 -8.47
N ASP A 112 4.51 -5.67 -9.44
CA ASP A 112 5.43 -6.28 -10.41
C ASP A 112 6.25 -5.23 -11.17
N ASP A 113 5.68 -4.08 -11.50
CA ASP A 113 6.39 -3.02 -12.20
C ASP A 113 7.41 -2.32 -11.30
N VAL A 114 7.08 -2.10 -10.02
CA VAL A 114 8.02 -1.56 -9.02
C VAL A 114 9.20 -2.51 -8.79
N LEU A 115 8.92 -3.81 -8.68
CA LEU A 115 9.95 -4.84 -8.50
C LEU A 115 10.82 -4.96 -9.76
N LYS A 116 10.22 -4.95 -10.96
CA LYS A 116 10.96 -4.99 -12.24
C LYS A 116 11.84 -3.75 -12.43
N LEU A 117 11.37 -2.55 -12.07
CA LEU A 117 12.16 -1.32 -12.16
C LEU A 117 13.43 -1.41 -11.32
N ARG A 118 13.36 -1.97 -10.11
CA ARG A 118 14.56 -2.23 -9.28
C ARG A 118 15.48 -3.29 -9.88
N ARG A 119 14.97 -4.20 -10.71
CA ARG A 119 15.76 -5.24 -11.39
C ARG A 119 16.47 -4.75 -12.65
N PHE A 120 16.07 -3.63 -13.24
CA PHE A 120 16.80 -3.04 -14.37
C PHE A 120 18.24 -2.72 -13.92
N GLY A 121 19.20 -3.52 -14.38
CA GLY A 121 20.62 -3.46 -13.99
C GLY A 121 21.15 -4.64 -13.15
N LEU A 122 20.27 -5.52 -12.61
CA LEU A 122 20.66 -6.69 -11.80
C LEU A 122 20.51 -8.04 -12.54
N VAL A 123 19.89 -8.03 -13.71
CA VAL A 123 19.60 -9.22 -14.54
C VAL A 123 19.63 -8.88 -16.01
N ASP A 124 19.89 -9.90 -16.83
CA ASP A 124 19.87 -9.80 -18.29
C ASP A 124 18.61 -9.10 -18.79
N ALA A 125 18.78 -8.17 -19.74
CA ALA A 125 17.73 -7.35 -20.34
C ALA A 125 16.58 -8.16 -21.00
N GLY A 126 16.72 -9.49 -21.10
CA GLY A 126 15.72 -10.42 -21.60
C GLY A 126 14.82 -11.09 -20.53
N ASP A 127 15.09 -10.93 -19.22
CA ASP A 127 14.28 -11.59 -18.18
C ASP A 127 12.95 -10.85 -17.91
N ARG A 128 11.89 -11.33 -18.57
CA ARG A 128 10.50 -10.86 -18.42
C ARG A 128 9.74 -11.51 -17.24
N SER A 129 10.40 -12.30 -16.39
CA SER A 129 9.72 -12.96 -15.25
C SER A 129 9.14 -11.94 -14.26
N SER A 130 8.02 -12.30 -13.63
CA SER A 130 7.42 -11.51 -12.55
C SER A 130 8.44 -11.29 -11.43
N GLY A 131 8.44 -10.08 -10.85
CA GLY A 131 9.23 -9.77 -9.66
C GLY A 131 8.75 -10.56 -8.43
N THR A 132 7.52 -11.08 -8.48
CA THR A 132 6.93 -11.92 -7.45
C THR A 132 6.99 -13.40 -7.86
N THR A 133 7.54 -14.23 -6.99
CA THR A 133 7.48 -15.69 -7.11
C THR A 133 6.55 -16.25 -6.04
N TYR A 134 5.53 -16.99 -6.47
CA TYR A 134 4.64 -17.66 -5.55
C TYR A 134 5.10 -19.08 -5.26
N ALA A 135 5.03 -19.48 -3.98
CA ALA A 135 5.44 -20.80 -3.55
C ALA A 135 4.54 -21.90 -4.15
N LEU A 136 5.14 -22.92 -4.75
CA LEU A 136 4.39 -24.12 -5.12
C LEU A 136 3.82 -24.81 -3.87
N PRO A 137 2.59 -25.36 -3.93
CA PRO A 137 2.02 -26.12 -2.83
C PRO A 137 2.98 -27.23 -2.35
N TYR A 138 3.09 -27.40 -1.03
CA TYR A 138 3.86 -28.47 -0.37
C TYR A 138 5.39 -28.43 -0.57
N ASN A 139 5.99 -27.23 -0.72
CA ASN A 139 7.44 -27.03 -0.83
C ASN A 139 8.06 -26.30 0.39
N GLY A 140 7.74 -26.72 1.62
CA GLY A 140 8.20 -26.07 2.86
C GLY A 140 9.73 -26.01 2.99
N ARG A 141 10.43 -27.03 2.46
CA ARG A 141 11.91 -27.09 2.45
C ARG A 141 12.59 -25.94 1.69
N ALA A 142 11.87 -25.23 0.82
CA ALA A 142 12.40 -24.12 0.04
C ALA A 142 12.22 -22.75 0.72
N LYS A 143 11.63 -22.67 1.93
CA LYS A 143 11.35 -21.42 2.65
C LYS A 143 12.30 -21.23 3.85
N PRO A 144 13.41 -20.47 3.72
CA PRO A 144 14.35 -20.24 4.83
C PRO A 144 13.71 -19.56 6.06
N ILE A 145 12.61 -18.82 5.85
CA ILE A 145 11.92 -18.07 6.90
C ILE A 145 11.34 -18.97 8.01
N GLU A 146 10.94 -20.20 7.70
CA GLU A 146 10.46 -21.16 8.70
C GLU A 146 11.54 -21.47 9.75
N ALA A 147 12.80 -21.58 9.33
CA ALA A 147 13.93 -21.81 10.24
C ALA A 147 14.23 -20.57 11.11
N VAL A 148 14.01 -19.37 10.57
CA VAL A 148 14.13 -18.11 11.32
C VAL A 148 13.04 -18.03 12.40
N PHE A 149 11.78 -18.36 12.08
CA PHE A 149 10.72 -18.43 13.08
C PHE A 149 11.02 -19.46 14.17
N ALA A 150 11.49 -20.66 13.82
CA ALA A 150 11.85 -21.66 14.80
C ALA A 150 12.96 -21.18 15.75
N ASN A 151 13.92 -20.41 15.25
CA ASN A 151 14.96 -19.78 16.07
C ASN A 151 14.36 -18.71 17.00
N LEU A 152 13.59 -17.78 16.44
CA LEU A 152 12.94 -16.70 17.18
C LEU A 152 12.04 -17.25 18.29
N GLU A 153 11.18 -18.22 18.01
CA GLU A 153 10.31 -18.86 19.01
C GLU A 153 11.13 -19.49 20.13
N LYS A 154 12.15 -20.29 19.78
CA LYS A 154 12.90 -21.08 20.76
C LYS A 154 13.82 -20.24 21.65
N ASN A 155 14.46 -19.22 21.08
CA ASN A 155 15.56 -18.50 21.73
C ASN A 155 15.17 -17.08 22.16
N HIS A 156 14.17 -16.46 21.54
CA HIS A 156 13.81 -15.06 21.76
C HIS A 156 12.40 -14.91 22.33
N PHE A 157 11.36 -15.32 21.60
CA PHE A 157 9.96 -15.10 21.98
C PHE A 157 9.53 -15.88 23.23
N ARG A 158 10.18 -17.00 23.55
CA ARG A 158 9.98 -17.73 24.81
C ARG A 158 10.15 -16.87 26.07
N GLN A 159 10.88 -15.75 25.98
CA GLN A 159 11.13 -14.84 27.09
C GLN A 159 10.00 -13.80 27.25
N ILE A 160 9.10 -13.69 26.27
CA ILE A 160 8.00 -12.73 26.30
C ILE A 160 6.87 -13.31 27.19
N PRO A 161 6.32 -12.54 28.14
CA PRO A 161 5.15 -12.97 28.90
C PRO A 161 3.99 -13.41 27.99
N GLY A 162 3.21 -14.39 28.43
CA GLY A 162 2.13 -14.95 27.61
C GLY A 162 2.57 -15.90 26.50
N TRP A 163 3.87 -16.26 26.42
CA TRP A 163 4.34 -17.28 25.49
C TRP A 163 3.85 -18.68 25.89
N ILE A 164 3.28 -19.43 24.93
CA ILE A 164 2.66 -20.75 25.14
C ILE A 164 3.35 -21.91 24.40
N GLY A 165 4.43 -21.66 23.66
CA GLY A 165 5.28 -22.69 23.07
C GLY A 165 4.57 -23.77 22.24
N GLY A 166 3.58 -23.38 21.45
CA GLY A 166 2.87 -24.28 20.54
C GLY A 166 1.72 -25.07 21.18
N GLU A 167 1.41 -24.86 22.46
CA GLU A 167 0.31 -25.54 23.17
C GLU A 167 -1.10 -25.01 22.81
N ARG A 168 -1.35 -24.69 21.54
CA ARG A 168 -2.59 -24.05 21.08
C ARG A 168 -3.84 -24.92 21.19
N MET A 169 -3.66 -26.24 21.12
CA MET A 169 -4.73 -27.24 21.01
C MET A 169 -4.72 -28.26 22.15
N ARG A 170 -3.89 -28.05 23.20
CA ARG A 170 -3.84 -28.96 24.35
C ARG A 170 -5.21 -28.90 25.05
N LYS A 171 -6.02 -29.96 24.90
CA LYS A 171 -7.36 -30.05 25.48
C LYS A 171 -7.29 -29.77 26.99
N LYS A 172 -8.30 -29.04 27.49
CA LYS A 172 -8.51 -28.56 28.87
C LYS A 172 -8.44 -29.61 29.99
N THR A 173 -8.16 -30.87 29.68
CA THR A 173 -8.22 -32.01 30.61
C THR A 173 -6.87 -32.53 31.10
N ALA A 174 -5.73 -32.06 30.56
CA ALA A 174 -4.41 -32.62 30.92
C ALA A 174 -3.47 -31.69 31.71
N ASN A 175 -3.72 -30.38 31.74
CA ASN A 175 -2.99 -29.45 32.61
C ASN A 175 -3.87 -29.13 33.82
N VAL A 176 -3.24 -29.05 34.98
CA VAL A 176 -3.82 -28.76 36.30
C VAL A 176 -4.50 -27.39 36.30
N GLY A 177 -5.70 -27.30 35.70
CA GLY A 177 -6.75 -26.30 35.96
C GLY A 177 -6.48 -24.81 35.72
N ARG A 178 -5.28 -24.36 35.31
CA ARG A 178 -5.02 -22.93 35.07
C ARG A 178 -4.90 -22.61 33.58
N GLU A 179 -5.67 -21.62 33.13
CA GLU A 179 -5.51 -21.05 31.79
C GLU A 179 -4.11 -20.42 31.68
N PRO A 180 -3.41 -20.57 30.54
CA PRO A 180 -2.14 -19.87 30.33
C PRO A 180 -2.38 -18.37 30.46
N GLU A 181 -1.57 -17.71 31.30
CA GLU A 181 -1.72 -16.28 31.54
C GLU A 181 -1.37 -15.50 30.26
N PRO A 182 -2.27 -14.65 29.74
CA PRO A 182 -1.95 -13.83 28.58
C PRO A 182 -0.90 -12.77 28.96
N PHE A 183 -0.26 -12.19 27.94
CA PHE A 183 0.64 -11.06 28.10
C PHE A 183 -0.02 -9.96 28.97
N PRO A 184 0.67 -9.47 30.01
CA PRO A 184 0.14 -8.42 30.86
C PRO A 184 0.25 -7.08 30.13
N GLY A 185 -0.84 -6.66 29.49
CA GLY A 185 -0.91 -5.36 28.81
C GLY A 185 -1.69 -5.40 27.50
N THR A 186 -1.48 -4.39 26.67
CA THR A 186 -2.14 -4.25 25.37
C THR A 186 -1.42 -5.04 24.28
N ALA A 187 -2.13 -5.31 23.18
CA ALA A 187 -1.53 -5.92 21.99
C ALA A 187 -0.38 -5.10 21.40
N SER A 188 -0.48 -3.77 21.45
CA SER A 188 0.59 -2.86 21.00
C SER A 188 1.87 -3.11 21.81
N LEU A 189 1.76 -3.14 23.13
CA LEU A 189 2.92 -3.37 23.99
C LEU A 189 3.51 -4.77 23.78
N ALA A 190 2.68 -5.81 23.60
CA ALA A 190 3.16 -7.14 23.24
C ALA A 190 3.92 -7.12 21.89
N GLY A 191 3.45 -6.33 20.92
CA GLY A 191 4.14 -6.08 19.66
C GLY A 191 5.50 -5.39 19.84
N ASP A 192 5.61 -4.42 20.74
CA ASP A 192 6.88 -3.75 21.06
C ASP A 192 7.91 -4.72 21.64
N PHE A 193 7.47 -5.66 22.48
CA PHE A 193 8.33 -6.74 22.99
C PHE A 193 8.80 -7.68 21.87
N VAL A 194 7.93 -8.02 20.92
CA VAL A 194 8.32 -8.79 19.73
C VAL A 194 9.37 -8.03 18.92
N ALA A 195 9.16 -6.73 18.67
CA ALA A 195 10.12 -5.90 17.95
C ALA A 195 11.47 -5.82 18.68
N ALA A 196 11.46 -5.68 20.01
CA ALA A 196 12.68 -5.68 20.82
C ALA A 196 13.44 -7.02 20.72
N MET A 197 12.72 -8.15 20.76
CA MET A 197 13.32 -9.47 20.59
C MET A 197 13.93 -9.67 19.20
N VAL A 198 13.26 -9.17 18.16
CA VAL A 198 13.79 -9.17 16.78
C VAL A 198 15.04 -8.29 16.66
N ALA A 199 15.07 -7.12 17.30
CA ALA A 199 16.26 -6.27 17.33
C ALA A 199 17.44 -6.94 18.05
N ILE A 200 17.19 -7.70 19.12
CA ILE A 200 18.23 -8.51 19.77
C ILE A 200 18.73 -9.60 18.81
N TYR A 201 17.83 -10.30 18.12
CA TYR A 201 18.20 -11.28 17.10
C TYR A 201 19.11 -10.69 16.01
N HIS A 202 18.83 -9.47 15.53
CA HIS A 202 19.65 -8.81 14.51
C HIS A 202 21.08 -8.51 14.98
N ARG A 203 21.28 -8.29 16.28
CA ARG A 203 22.61 -7.96 16.85
C ARG A 203 23.43 -9.19 17.20
N LEU A 204 22.80 -10.34 17.44
CA LEU A 204 23.48 -11.53 17.94
C LEU A 204 24.18 -12.32 16.81
N PRO A 205 25.47 -12.68 16.98
CA PRO A 205 26.21 -13.55 16.07
C PRO A 205 25.55 -14.91 15.81
N GLN A 206 25.37 -15.28 14.54
CA GLN A 206 24.78 -16.57 14.16
C GLN A 206 25.86 -17.62 13.91
N LYS A 207 26.21 -18.39 14.94
CA LYS A 207 27.22 -19.46 14.88
C LYS A 207 26.88 -20.59 13.90
N ARG A 208 25.59 -20.80 13.62
CA ARG A 208 25.06 -21.80 12.68
C ARG A 208 24.23 -21.07 11.63
N GLY A 209 24.22 -21.59 10.40
CA GLY A 209 23.49 -21.00 9.29
C GLY A 209 24.40 -20.34 8.27
N GLN A 210 23.83 -19.43 7.48
CA GLN A 210 24.47 -18.91 6.27
C GLN A 210 25.41 -17.72 6.54
N LEU A 211 25.29 -17.04 7.68
CA LEU A 211 26.09 -15.86 8.02
C LEU A 211 27.51 -16.15 8.54
N LYS A 212 27.92 -17.42 8.64
CA LYS A 212 29.28 -17.85 9.03
C LYS A 212 29.78 -17.19 10.34
N GLY A 213 28.92 -17.04 11.34
CA GLY A 213 29.28 -16.44 12.64
C GLY A 213 29.01 -14.94 12.76
N ARG A 214 28.62 -14.25 11.69
CA ARG A 214 28.19 -12.83 11.75
C ARG A 214 26.76 -12.70 12.26
N SER A 215 26.42 -11.53 12.80
CA SER A 215 25.03 -11.15 13.07
C SER A 215 24.36 -10.58 11.81
N PRO A 216 23.02 -10.56 11.73
CA PRO A 216 22.33 -9.90 10.63
C PRO A 216 22.71 -8.42 10.44
N ASP A 217 22.86 -7.67 11.54
CA ASP A 217 23.30 -6.27 11.48
C ASP A 217 24.73 -6.15 10.96
N GLN A 218 25.63 -7.05 11.36
CA GLN A 218 26.99 -7.09 10.83
C GLN A 218 26.99 -7.37 9.32
N ALA A 219 26.21 -8.36 8.86
CA ALA A 219 26.13 -8.69 7.43
C ALA A 219 25.60 -7.51 6.60
N TYR A 220 24.62 -6.77 7.12
CA TYR A 220 24.11 -5.56 6.49
C TYR A 220 25.14 -4.42 6.49
N ALA A 221 25.83 -4.20 7.62
CA ALA A 221 26.90 -3.20 7.71
C ALA A 221 28.07 -3.50 6.77
N ASP A 222 28.46 -4.78 6.64
CA ASP A 222 29.50 -5.23 5.72
C ASP A 222 29.10 -4.91 4.26
N ALA A 223 27.83 -5.10 3.90
CA ALA A 223 27.32 -4.79 2.56
C ALA A 223 27.33 -3.28 2.28
N LEU A 224 26.93 -2.45 3.25
CA LEU A 224 27.04 -0.99 3.15
C LEU A 224 28.50 -0.55 2.96
N ALA A 225 29.43 -1.13 3.73
CA ALA A 225 30.86 -0.86 3.61
C ALA A 225 31.42 -1.31 2.25
N ALA A 226 30.85 -2.34 1.63
CA ALA A 226 31.18 -2.80 0.29
C ALA A 226 30.55 -1.94 -0.84
N GLY A 227 29.82 -0.87 -0.48
CA GLY A 227 29.24 0.08 -1.44
C GLY A 227 27.80 -0.22 -1.85
N TRP A 228 27.12 -1.18 -1.20
CA TRP A 228 25.70 -1.39 -1.45
C TRP A 228 24.89 -0.16 -1.02
N THR A 229 23.91 0.21 -1.85
CA THR A 229 22.98 1.31 -1.56
C THR A 229 21.54 0.84 -1.63
N MET A 230 20.72 1.32 -0.70
CA MET A 230 19.29 1.06 -0.66
C MET A 230 18.57 1.68 -1.87
N THR A 231 17.74 0.89 -2.56
CA THR A 231 16.76 1.43 -3.52
C THR A 231 15.57 2.01 -2.78
N ALA A 232 15.60 3.32 -2.54
CA ALA A 232 14.48 4.04 -1.93
C ALA A 232 13.27 4.10 -2.88
N ILE A 233 12.08 4.12 -2.30
CA ILE A 233 10.82 4.35 -3.01
C ILE A 233 10.07 5.50 -2.35
N ASP A 234 9.50 6.36 -3.19
CA ASP A 234 8.63 7.43 -2.74
C ASP A 234 7.36 6.82 -2.10
N PRO A 235 6.98 7.19 -0.85
CA PRO A 235 5.77 6.68 -0.20
C PRO A 235 4.50 6.86 -1.04
N ASP A 236 4.43 7.94 -1.82
CA ASP A 236 3.31 8.28 -2.68
C ASP A 236 3.26 7.35 -3.90
N ALA A 237 4.43 7.06 -4.48
CA ALA A 237 4.56 6.09 -5.57
C ALA A 237 4.16 4.68 -5.11
N LEU A 238 4.52 4.34 -3.86
CA LEU A 238 4.19 3.06 -3.27
C LEU A 238 2.68 2.94 -3.06
N LEU A 239 2.04 3.94 -2.44
CA LEU A 239 0.59 3.96 -2.25
C LEU A 239 -0.17 3.84 -3.59
N TRP A 240 0.31 4.52 -4.63
CA TRP A 240 -0.22 4.41 -5.99
C TRP A 240 -0.06 3.01 -6.58
N ALA A 241 1.13 2.41 -6.50
CA ALA A 241 1.38 1.06 -6.97
C ALA A 241 0.45 0.03 -6.30
N PHE A 242 0.05 0.28 -5.05
CA PHE A 242 -0.89 -0.55 -4.31
C PHE A 242 -2.37 -0.21 -4.49
N SER A 243 -2.69 0.67 -5.44
CA SER A 243 -4.07 1.06 -5.72
C SER A 243 -4.67 0.25 -6.88
N GLU A 244 -5.84 -0.32 -6.64
CA GLU A 244 -6.62 -0.98 -7.68
C GLU A 244 -7.45 0.05 -8.45
N GLU A 245 -7.40 -0.03 -9.78
CA GLU A 245 -8.25 0.77 -10.64
C GLU A 245 -9.65 0.16 -10.73
N LYS A 246 -10.67 0.98 -10.55
CA LYS A 246 -12.07 0.55 -10.68
C LYS A 246 -12.87 1.53 -11.51
N SER A 247 -13.45 1.05 -12.61
CA SER A 247 -14.44 1.83 -13.34
C SER A 247 -15.71 2.01 -12.53
N ARG A 248 -16.20 3.25 -12.44
CA ARG A 248 -17.47 3.60 -11.80
C ARG A 248 -18.27 4.52 -12.71
N ARG A 249 -19.56 4.21 -12.84
CA ARG A 249 -20.50 5.08 -13.55
C ARG A 249 -20.92 6.23 -12.66
N VAL A 250 -20.87 7.44 -13.19
CA VAL A 250 -21.30 8.65 -12.48
C VAL A 250 -22.81 8.78 -12.59
N GLN A 251 -23.49 8.79 -11.45
CA GLN A 251 -24.94 8.96 -11.36
C GLN A 251 -25.25 10.07 -10.37
N ARG A 252 -26.08 11.04 -10.79
CA ARG A 252 -26.46 12.21 -9.97
C ARG A 252 -25.24 13.00 -9.44
N GLY A 253 -24.13 12.99 -10.19
CA GLY A 253 -22.88 13.63 -9.79
C GLY A 253 -22.14 12.90 -8.67
N CYS A 254 -22.48 11.64 -8.42
CA CYS A 254 -21.88 10.78 -7.42
C CYS A 254 -21.43 9.46 -8.05
N ILE A 255 -20.56 8.75 -7.34
CA ILE A 255 -20.16 7.38 -7.63
C ILE A 255 -20.43 6.52 -6.40
N GLN A 256 -20.64 5.21 -6.60
CA GLN A 256 -20.84 4.28 -5.49
C GLN A 256 -19.67 3.29 -5.38
N HIS A 257 -19.14 3.12 -4.17
CA HIS A 257 -18.09 2.15 -3.89
C HIS A 257 -18.31 1.49 -2.51
N LYS A 258 -18.32 0.15 -2.47
CA LYS A 258 -18.52 -0.65 -1.24
C LYS A 258 -19.76 -0.25 -0.40
N GLY A 259 -20.84 0.17 -1.07
CA GLY A 259 -22.09 0.57 -0.41
C GLY A 259 -22.14 2.04 0.01
N GLU A 260 -21.02 2.74 -0.01
CA GLU A 260 -20.93 4.17 0.24
C GLU A 260 -21.03 4.98 -1.06
N VAL A 261 -21.61 6.17 -0.95
CA VAL A 261 -21.73 7.12 -2.05
C VAL A 261 -20.64 8.17 -1.88
N TYR A 262 -19.93 8.49 -2.96
CA TYR A 262 -18.90 9.52 -2.97
C TYR A 262 -19.22 10.58 -4.02
N THR A 263 -18.83 11.82 -3.77
CA THR A 263 -19.03 12.95 -4.70
C THR A 263 -17.83 13.90 -4.68
N CYS A 264 -17.63 14.60 -5.78
CA CYS A 264 -16.77 15.78 -5.86
C CYS A 264 -17.31 16.75 -6.93
N PRO A 265 -16.89 18.03 -6.91
CA PRO A 265 -17.34 19.03 -7.88
C PRO A 265 -17.17 18.60 -9.34
N GLU A 266 -16.08 17.93 -9.65
CA GLU A 266 -15.66 17.59 -11.01
C GLU A 266 -16.54 16.49 -11.60
N LEU A 267 -17.09 15.59 -10.78
CA LEU A 267 -18.03 14.55 -11.22
C LEU A 267 -19.30 15.11 -11.86
N GLN A 268 -19.65 16.38 -11.62
CA GLN A 268 -20.82 16.99 -12.26
C GLN A 268 -20.67 17.11 -13.79
N ALA A 269 -19.44 17.15 -14.29
CA ALA A 269 -19.14 17.19 -15.72
C ALA A 269 -19.28 15.82 -16.40
N TYR A 270 -19.18 14.72 -15.65
CA TYR A 270 -19.11 13.35 -16.19
C TYR A 270 -20.42 12.58 -16.02
N LEU A 271 -21.56 13.25 -15.92
CA LEU A 271 -22.84 12.62 -15.61
C LEU A 271 -23.25 11.57 -16.66
N GLY A 272 -23.42 10.33 -16.24
CA GLY A 272 -23.79 9.21 -17.11
C GLY A 272 -22.60 8.46 -17.70
N GLU A 273 -21.40 9.07 -17.65
CA GLU A 273 -20.14 8.50 -18.11
C GLU A 273 -19.49 7.61 -17.06
N HIS A 274 -18.42 6.91 -17.47
CA HIS A 274 -17.57 6.12 -16.59
C HIS A 274 -16.29 6.88 -16.28
N VAL A 275 -15.96 6.95 -15.00
CA VAL A 275 -14.67 7.42 -14.50
C VAL A 275 -13.91 6.26 -13.87
N SER A 276 -12.59 6.38 -13.77
CA SER A 276 -11.78 5.42 -13.03
C SER A 276 -11.52 5.96 -11.62
N ILE A 277 -11.68 5.12 -10.60
CA ILE A 277 -11.22 5.44 -9.23
C ILE A 277 -10.04 4.58 -8.85
N ARG A 278 -9.15 5.15 -8.04
CA ARG A 278 -7.96 4.47 -7.53
C ARG A 278 -8.18 4.15 -6.06
N VAL A 279 -8.20 2.86 -5.74
CA VAL A 279 -8.55 2.39 -4.39
C VAL A 279 -7.33 1.72 -3.76
N PRO A 280 -6.66 2.35 -2.79
CA PRO A 280 -5.56 1.72 -2.06
C PRO A 280 -5.99 0.42 -1.39
N LYS A 281 -5.15 -0.62 -1.51
CA LYS A 281 -5.40 -1.94 -0.88
C LYS A 281 -5.19 -1.94 0.64
N PHE A 282 -4.47 -0.96 1.17
CA PHE A 282 -4.18 -0.81 2.60
C PHE A 282 -4.02 0.68 2.97
N GLY A 283 -3.85 0.93 4.27
CA GLY A 283 -3.79 2.27 4.83
C GLY A 283 -5.19 2.83 5.11
N GLU A 284 -5.24 3.88 5.91
CA GLU A 284 -6.45 4.68 6.11
C GLU A 284 -6.47 5.79 5.07
N TRP A 285 -7.57 5.92 4.34
CA TRP A 285 -7.77 6.96 3.33
C TRP A 285 -9.17 7.54 3.48
N SER A 286 -9.27 8.85 3.34
CA SER A 286 -10.50 9.61 3.59
C SER A 286 -11.28 9.97 2.33
N ARG A 287 -10.65 9.80 1.16
CA ARG A 287 -11.20 10.16 -0.16
C ARG A 287 -10.61 9.30 -1.26
N LEU A 288 -11.27 9.29 -2.42
CA LEU A 288 -10.90 8.47 -3.58
C LEU A 288 -10.43 9.35 -4.74
N PRO A 289 -9.19 9.19 -5.22
CA PRO A 289 -8.75 9.80 -6.47
C PRO A 289 -9.64 9.33 -7.62
N VAL A 290 -10.15 10.28 -8.38
CA VAL A 290 -10.95 10.06 -9.58
C VAL A 290 -10.13 10.49 -10.78
N CYS A 291 -9.97 9.60 -11.74
CA CYS A 291 -9.30 9.87 -12.99
C CYS A 291 -10.30 9.75 -14.16
N ASP A 292 -10.03 10.49 -15.23
CA ASP A 292 -10.81 10.39 -16.46
C ASP A 292 -10.50 9.08 -17.24
N ASN A 293 -10.99 9.00 -18.47
CA ASN A 293 -10.77 7.87 -19.37
C ASN A 293 -9.34 7.81 -19.96
N ARG A 294 -8.54 8.87 -19.82
CA ARG A 294 -7.13 8.93 -20.21
C ARG A 294 -6.20 8.58 -19.05
N GLY A 295 -6.75 8.44 -17.84
CA GLY A 295 -5.99 8.16 -16.63
C GLY A 295 -5.48 9.43 -15.94
N GLU A 296 -5.91 10.62 -16.38
CA GLU A 296 -5.55 11.90 -15.77
C GLU A 296 -6.39 12.15 -14.53
N LEU A 297 -5.77 12.65 -13.47
CA LEU A 297 -6.46 12.96 -12.22
C LEU A 297 -7.40 14.15 -12.44
N ILE A 298 -8.69 13.95 -12.20
CA ILE A 298 -9.68 15.03 -12.27
C ILE A 298 -10.08 15.56 -10.90
N GLY A 299 -9.94 14.78 -9.83
CA GLY A 299 -10.28 15.25 -8.48
C GLY A 299 -10.30 14.13 -7.44
N TYR A 300 -10.79 14.46 -6.24
CA TYR A 300 -10.93 13.50 -5.15
C TYR A 300 -12.37 13.45 -4.66
N ALA A 301 -12.98 12.26 -4.76
CA ALA A 301 -14.32 12.00 -4.29
C ALA A 301 -14.34 11.72 -2.78
N GLU A 302 -15.19 12.43 -2.05
CA GLU A 302 -15.41 12.27 -0.62
C GLU A 302 -16.77 11.62 -0.35
N PRO A 303 -16.98 10.96 0.81
CA PRO A 303 -18.29 10.44 1.18
C PRO A 303 -19.38 11.50 1.07
N ASP A 304 -20.43 11.22 0.31
CA ASP A 304 -21.55 12.12 0.09
C ASP A 304 -22.39 12.21 1.37
N ARG A 305 -22.71 13.44 1.77
CA ARG A 305 -23.46 13.70 2.99
C ARG A 305 -24.97 13.64 2.68
N PRO A 306 -25.74 12.79 3.36
CA PRO A 306 -27.20 12.82 3.21
C PRO A 306 -27.78 14.07 3.89
N TYR A 307 -28.71 14.73 3.20
CA TYR A 307 -29.48 15.86 3.71
C TYR A 307 -30.92 15.42 4.00
N ARG A 308 -31.55 16.03 5.01
CA ARG A 308 -32.98 15.81 5.29
C ARG A 308 -33.84 16.56 4.26
N TYR A 309 -35.06 16.11 4.05
CA TYR A 309 -35.97 16.66 3.01
C TYR A 309 -36.23 18.17 3.11
N LEU A 310 -36.18 18.75 4.32
CA LEU A 310 -36.42 20.17 4.57
C LEU A 310 -35.15 20.92 5.00
N ASP A 311 -33.98 20.34 4.76
CA ASP A 311 -32.71 20.96 5.09
C ASP A 311 -32.31 21.98 4.02
N THR A 312 -32.22 23.25 4.42
CA THR A 312 -31.81 24.36 3.54
C THR A 312 -30.40 24.17 2.99
N ALA A 313 -29.52 23.49 3.72
CA ALA A 313 -28.18 23.14 3.23
C ALA A 313 -28.25 22.16 2.04
N GLY A 314 -29.20 21.22 2.06
CA GLY A 314 -29.41 20.28 0.95
C GLY A 314 -29.95 20.97 -0.30
N ALA A 315 -30.84 21.95 -0.14
CA ALA A 315 -31.36 22.76 -1.26
C ALA A 315 -30.26 23.61 -1.92
N LEU A 316 -29.37 24.21 -1.11
CA LEU A 316 -28.23 25.00 -1.60
C LEU A 316 -27.22 24.12 -2.35
N GLU A 317 -26.91 22.94 -1.81
CA GLU A 317 -26.02 21.98 -2.45
C GLU A 317 -26.60 21.47 -3.78
N SER A 318 -27.90 21.18 -3.84
CA SER A 318 -28.59 20.79 -5.08
C SER A 318 -28.46 21.87 -6.17
N LYS A 319 -28.71 23.14 -5.81
CA LYS A 319 -28.52 24.27 -6.73
C LYS A 319 -27.08 24.38 -7.21
N THR A 320 -26.12 24.24 -6.29
CA THR A 320 -24.68 24.31 -6.60
C THR A 320 -24.27 23.22 -7.60
N ARG A 321 -24.73 21.99 -7.42
CA ARG A 321 -24.48 20.88 -8.37
C ARG A 321 -25.09 21.16 -9.74
N ALA A 322 -26.31 21.68 -9.80
CA ALA A 322 -26.97 22.05 -11.05
C ALA A 322 -26.22 23.16 -11.81
N ASP A 323 -25.76 24.19 -11.10
CA ASP A 323 -24.99 25.29 -11.69
C ASP A 323 -23.63 24.83 -12.23
N ARG A 324 -22.94 23.93 -11.50
CA ARG A 324 -21.69 23.32 -11.95
C ARG A 324 -21.87 22.47 -13.20
N LYS A 325 -22.92 21.64 -13.24
CA LYS A 325 -23.27 20.87 -14.45
C LYS A 325 -23.52 21.79 -15.63
N ARG A 326 -24.30 22.87 -15.44
CA ARG A 326 -24.59 23.83 -16.51
C ARG A 326 -23.30 24.47 -17.04
N ARG A 327 -22.39 24.88 -16.15
CA ARG A 327 -21.07 25.40 -16.54
C ARG A 327 -20.24 24.39 -17.32
N ALA A 328 -20.19 23.14 -16.88
CA ALA A 328 -19.46 22.08 -17.58
C ALA A 328 -20.01 21.84 -18.99
N VAL A 329 -21.34 21.81 -19.16
CA VAL A 329 -21.99 21.69 -20.47
C VAL A 329 -21.64 22.87 -21.38
N MET A 330 -21.68 24.10 -20.86
CA MET A 330 -21.31 25.30 -21.63
C MET A 330 -19.83 25.35 -22.01
N ALA A 331 -18.94 24.81 -21.15
CA ALA A 331 -17.52 24.69 -21.47
C ALA A 331 -17.29 23.63 -22.57
N LEU A 332 -18.02 22.52 -22.52
CA LEU A 332 -17.98 21.49 -23.56
C LEU A 332 -18.42 22.07 -24.91
N ASP A 333 -19.55 22.78 -24.95
CA ASP A 333 -20.11 23.43 -26.14
C ASP A 333 -19.13 24.43 -26.78
N ARG A 334 -18.40 25.21 -25.96
CA ARG A 334 -17.34 26.13 -26.43
C ARG A 334 -16.06 25.43 -26.88
N SER A 335 -15.80 24.22 -26.38
CA SER A 335 -14.58 23.46 -26.68
C SER A 335 -14.68 22.60 -27.94
N VAL A 336 -15.86 22.51 -28.56
CA VAL A 336 -16.05 21.91 -29.88
C VAL A 336 -15.57 22.92 -30.94
N PRO A 337 -14.43 22.71 -31.60
CA PRO A 337 -14.03 23.54 -32.72
C PRO A 337 -14.97 23.24 -33.90
N ASP A 338 -15.24 24.24 -34.73
CA ASP A 338 -15.84 24.02 -36.05
C ASP A 338 -14.80 23.31 -36.93
N VAL A 339 -14.88 21.97 -37.05
CA VAL A 339 -13.80 21.16 -37.65
C VAL A 339 -13.91 21.20 -39.18
N SER A 340 -12.93 21.83 -39.83
CA SER A 340 -12.63 21.63 -41.25
C SER A 340 -11.74 20.38 -41.45
N PRO A 341 -12.17 19.38 -42.25
CA PRO A 341 -11.44 18.11 -42.48
C PRO A 341 -10.03 18.26 -43.07
N LEU A 342 -9.70 19.44 -43.62
CA LEU A 342 -8.42 19.71 -44.29
C LEU A 342 -7.30 20.04 -43.29
N ALA A 343 -7.63 20.61 -42.13
CA ALA A 343 -6.66 21.03 -41.12
C ALA A 343 -6.12 19.87 -40.28
N GLU A 344 -6.88 18.77 -40.14
CA GLU A 344 -6.43 17.57 -39.41
C GLU A 344 -5.38 16.76 -40.17
N ARG A 345 -5.37 16.77 -41.51
CA ARG A 345 -4.42 15.98 -42.31
C ARG A 345 -2.98 16.51 -42.27
N LEU A 346 -2.75 17.75 -41.83
CA LEU A 346 -1.43 18.38 -41.78
C LEU A 346 -0.64 18.14 -40.48
N LYS A 347 -1.24 17.57 -39.43
CA LYS A 347 -0.59 17.35 -38.12
C LYS A 347 0.13 15.99 -37.99
N LEU A 348 0.22 15.21 -39.07
CA LEU A 348 0.70 13.82 -39.10
C LEU A 348 2.23 13.65 -39.30
N ILE A 349 3.06 14.61 -38.89
CA ILE A 349 4.54 14.48 -38.96
C ILE A 349 5.08 14.23 -37.54
N PRO A 350 5.69 13.05 -37.24
CA PRO A 350 6.24 12.75 -35.93
C PRO A 350 7.67 13.29 -35.77
N THR A 351 7.99 13.80 -34.57
CA THR A 351 9.36 14.06 -34.12
C THR A 351 9.63 13.20 -32.87
N GLU A 352 10.71 12.42 -32.92
CA GLU A 352 11.19 11.54 -31.87
C GLU A 352 12.14 12.29 -30.93
N ASP A 353 12.08 12.03 -29.63
CA ASP A 353 13.18 12.25 -28.70
C ASP A 353 13.18 11.19 -27.59
N MET A 354 14.37 10.62 -27.33
CA MET A 354 14.65 9.55 -26.35
C MET A 354 15.07 10.15 -24.99
N PRO A 355 14.67 9.56 -23.85
CA PRO A 355 15.07 10.07 -22.55
C PRO A 355 16.47 9.59 -22.12
N ALA A 356 17.21 10.51 -21.48
CA ALA A 356 18.52 10.28 -20.89
C ALA A 356 18.46 9.45 -19.59
N ALA A 357 19.51 8.68 -19.35
CA ALA A 357 19.69 7.85 -18.17
C ALA A 357 19.86 8.69 -16.89
N VAL A 358 19.13 8.34 -15.83
CA VAL A 358 19.26 8.94 -14.50
C VAL A 358 19.24 7.86 -13.41
N VAL A 359 20.09 8.08 -12.41
CA VAL A 359 20.25 7.35 -11.14
C VAL A 359 18.90 6.92 -10.55
N ALA A 360 18.71 5.62 -10.31
CA ALA A 360 17.40 5.03 -10.02
C ALA A 360 16.88 5.39 -8.62
N THR A 361 16.09 6.45 -8.55
CA THR A 361 15.04 6.60 -7.53
C THR A 361 13.71 6.22 -8.18
N ILE A 362 12.94 5.30 -7.60
CA ILE A 362 11.55 5.06 -8.05
C ILE A 362 10.71 6.22 -7.52
N GLY A 363 10.74 7.33 -8.24
CA GLY A 363 10.01 8.55 -7.92
C GLY A 363 8.56 8.49 -8.41
N ALA A 364 7.66 9.08 -7.63
CA ALA A 364 6.32 9.41 -8.10
C ALA A 364 6.40 10.48 -9.20
N THR A 365 5.62 10.32 -10.28
CA THR A 365 5.36 11.43 -11.22
C THR A 365 4.63 12.57 -10.49
N GLY A 366 4.63 13.77 -11.06
CA GLY A 366 3.93 14.92 -10.45
C GLY A 366 2.47 14.63 -10.13
N GLN A 367 1.79 13.89 -11.01
CA GLN A 367 0.42 13.43 -10.82
C GLN A 367 0.31 12.42 -9.66
N VAL A 368 1.23 11.46 -9.56
CA VAL A 368 1.24 10.47 -8.47
C VAL A 368 1.44 11.14 -7.10
N LYS A 369 2.32 12.15 -7.02
CA LYS A 369 2.50 12.94 -5.79
C LYS A 369 1.23 13.69 -5.39
N GLN A 370 0.56 14.32 -6.37
CA GLN A 370 -0.72 14.97 -6.12
C GLN A 370 -1.72 13.96 -5.55
N ILE A 371 -1.85 12.79 -6.18
CA ILE A 371 -2.78 11.72 -5.79
C ILE A 371 -2.58 11.25 -4.36
N ALA A 372 -1.33 10.97 -3.98
CA ALA A 372 -1.04 10.45 -2.66
C ALA A 372 -1.15 11.51 -1.55
N ALA A 373 -0.69 12.74 -1.79
CA ALA A 373 -0.99 13.87 -0.91
C ALA A 373 -2.51 14.06 -0.76
N GLY A 374 -3.24 13.81 -1.86
CA GLY A 374 -4.67 13.59 -1.89
C GLY A 374 -5.15 12.59 -0.83
N LEU A 375 -4.72 11.35 -0.92
CA LEU A 375 -5.19 10.25 -0.07
C LEU A 375 -4.97 10.48 1.44
N ALA A 376 -3.92 11.21 1.83
CA ALA A 376 -3.48 11.39 3.23
C ALA A 376 -4.09 12.59 3.99
N GLU A 377 -4.83 13.50 3.32
CA GLU A 377 -5.27 14.76 3.94
C GLU A 377 -6.38 14.57 5.01
N SER A 378 -6.16 15.17 6.19
CA SER A 378 -7.10 15.14 7.31
C SER A 378 -8.33 16.04 7.07
N GLN A 379 -9.42 15.86 7.84
CA GLN A 379 -10.65 16.65 7.69
C GLN A 379 -10.42 18.16 7.97
N LEU A 380 -9.51 18.48 8.88
CA LEU A 380 -9.18 19.85 9.26
C LEU A 380 -8.38 20.57 8.18
N GLU A 381 -7.39 19.89 7.60
CA GLU A 381 -6.60 20.41 6.46
C GLU A 381 -7.50 20.64 5.23
N ARG A 382 -8.48 19.74 5.02
CA ARG A 382 -9.53 19.87 4.00
C ARG A 382 -10.38 21.13 4.20
N ASP A 383 -10.86 21.39 5.40
CA ASP A 383 -11.70 22.56 5.67
C ASP A 383 -10.89 23.87 5.52
N MET A 384 -9.63 23.88 5.95
CA MET A 384 -8.73 25.02 5.76
C MET A 384 -8.40 25.27 4.28
N ARG A 385 -8.21 24.23 3.47
CA ARG A 385 -7.98 24.36 2.03
C ARG A 385 -9.23 24.84 1.31
N ARG A 386 -10.40 24.27 1.61
CA ARG A 386 -11.69 24.73 1.06
C ARG A 386 -11.98 26.19 1.39
N MET A 387 -11.61 26.65 2.58
CA MET A 387 -11.69 28.06 2.93
C MET A 387 -10.74 28.91 2.09
N ARG A 388 -9.50 28.46 1.85
CA ARG A 388 -8.53 29.16 0.98
C ARG A 388 -9.01 29.22 -0.47
N GLU A 389 -9.35 28.08 -1.07
CA GLU A 389 -9.86 27.99 -2.45
C GLU A 389 -11.11 28.86 -2.65
N ARG A 390 -12.05 28.85 -1.68
CA ARG A 390 -13.22 29.72 -1.72
C ARG A 390 -12.87 31.21 -1.59
N ASN A 391 -11.89 31.55 -0.75
CA ASN A 391 -11.42 32.92 -0.60
C ASN A 391 -10.69 33.41 -1.87
N ASP A 392 -9.95 32.54 -2.54
CA ASP A 392 -9.27 32.84 -3.80
C ASP A 392 -10.28 33.01 -4.95
N GLU A 393 -11.29 32.14 -5.06
CA GLU A 393 -12.41 32.32 -6.01
C GLU A 393 -13.20 33.62 -5.75
N LEU A 394 -13.45 33.95 -4.47
CA LEU A 394 -14.10 35.21 -4.09
C LEU A 394 -13.23 36.43 -4.45
N ALA A 395 -11.91 36.34 -4.25
CA ALA A 395 -10.98 37.40 -4.60
C ALA A 395 -10.92 37.63 -6.12
N GLU A 396 -10.91 36.56 -6.93
CA GLU A 396 -10.98 36.66 -8.39
C GLU A 396 -12.30 37.27 -8.87
N LEU A 397 -13.44 36.86 -8.30
CA LEU A 397 -14.74 37.43 -8.64
C LEU A 397 -14.85 38.91 -8.27
N ILE A 398 -14.30 39.32 -7.12
CA ILE A 398 -14.24 40.73 -6.70
C ILE A 398 -13.30 41.53 -7.63
N ALA A 399 -12.19 40.95 -8.07
CA ALA A 399 -11.28 41.58 -9.02
C ALA A 399 -11.95 41.79 -10.39
N LEU A 400 -12.65 40.78 -10.90
CA LEU A 400 -13.45 40.85 -12.13
C LEU A 400 -14.57 41.90 -12.04
N ASP A 401 -15.27 42.00 -10.90
CA ASP A 401 -16.32 43.00 -10.70
C ASP A 401 -15.76 44.42 -10.60
N LYS A 402 -14.63 44.62 -9.91
CA LYS A 402 -13.92 45.90 -9.89
C LYS A 402 -13.45 46.32 -11.29
N GLN A 403 -12.96 45.38 -12.09
CA GLN A 403 -12.51 45.64 -13.46
C GLN A 403 -13.69 45.97 -14.38
N ARG A 404 -14.84 45.30 -14.20
CA ARG A 404 -16.09 45.59 -14.89
C ARG A 404 -16.66 46.96 -14.53
N ASN A 405 -16.65 47.32 -13.25
CA ASN A 405 -17.10 48.63 -12.78
C ASN A 405 -16.16 49.76 -13.20
N ALA A 406 -14.84 49.53 -13.22
CA ALA A 406 -13.87 50.48 -13.75
C ALA A 406 -14.06 50.73 -15.26
N ASN A 407 -14.44 49.69 -16.02
CA ASN A 407 -14.77 49.83 -17.44
C ASN A 407 -16.12 50.57 -17.65
N LEU A 408 -17.13 50.34 -16.81
CA LEU A 408 -18.39 51.07 -16.87
C LEU A 408 -18.22 52.57 -16.54
N LEU A 409 -17.33 52.93 -15.61
CA LEU A 409 -16.96 54.32 -15.31
C LEU A 409 -16.14 54.98 -16.43
N LYS A 410 -15.41 54.21 -17.24
CA LYS A 410 -14.64 54.72 -18.41
C LYS A 410 -15.51 54.98 -19.65
N TYR A 411 -16.67 54.32 -19.77
CA TYR A 411 -17.53 54.39 -20.96
C TYR A 411 -18.96 54.88 -20.67
N GLY A 412 -19.26 55.30 -19.43
CA GLY A 412 -20.60 55.71 -18.97
C GLY A 412 -20.68 57.14 -18.41
N GLY A 413 -19.67 57.98 -18.63
CA GLY A 413 -19.77 59.43 -18.40
C GLY A 413 -20.30 60.12 -19.65
N PHE A 414 -21.40 60.85 -19.49
CA PHE A 414 -22.03 61.72 -20.51
C PHE A 414 -21.04 62.62 -21.26
#